data_AF-A0A1V5ZKN5-F1
#
_entry.id   AF-A0A1V5ZKN5-F1
#
_cell.length_a   1.000
_cell.length_b   1.000
_cell.length_c   1.000
_cell.angle_alpha   90.00
_cell.angle_beta   90.00
_cell.angle_gamma   90.00
#
_symmetry.space_group_name_H-M   'P 1'
#
loop_
_entity.id
_entity.type
_entity.pdbx_description
1 polymer ?
#
loop_
_entity_poly.entity_id
_entity_poly.type
_entity_poly.pdbx_seq_one_letter_code
_entity_poly.pdbx_strand_id
1 'polypeptide(L)'
;MEDMRKVRGLAILKEHKIKKIEGGYLVPSQNKNKRYFVAEHDFNCTCPDCQNRHLTCKHAYAVKYYLGIEKSNEEGIKTIEKVPLTYTQAWNTYNQAQQKEVEQFDVLLKDLLENVEEPSYEFGRPTLSKQETLFCAIKKVYSQMSSRRAKGLFNQANEKEFIKKSPHFNAVSKLLNEEETEAILENLILLSAQPLKSVETSFAVDSSGFRTTTFNSYCQDKHGANKKHKYMKAHILVGTKTNIICSAKVTDEYSADCPEFKGLIQQLNNYNIQEVSADKAYSSRDNLSLVNNLGAVPFIPFKSNATGKPRGKSHIWRKMFNYFQYNQEEFLEHYHKRSNVETTFHMIKSKLGDSLKSKNETAQKNELLCKLIAHNIIVLISETSQIKLNSL
;
A
#
# COMPACT_ATOMS: atom_id res chain seq x y z
N MET A 1 33.38 31.21 -8.91
CA MET A 1 33.00 31.91 -10.16
C MET A 1 31.79 31.17 -10.71
N GLU A 2 30.60 31.73 -10.54
CA GLU A 2 29.33 31.07 -10.86
C GLU A 2 29.17 30.89 -12.38
N ASP A 3 28.67 29.75 -12.85
CA ASP A 3 28.50 29.48 -14.28
C ASP A 3 27.51 30.50 -14.89
N MET A 4 28.02 31.37 -15.77
CA MET A 4 27.25 32.45 -16.41
C MET A 4 25.97 31.94 -17.12
N ARG A 5 25.90 30.65 -17.49
CA ARG A 5 24.69 30.03 -18.07
C ARG A 5 23.56 29.85 -17.06
N LYS A 6 23.88 29.56 -15.81
CA LYS A 6 22.93 29.41 -14.70
C LYS A 6 22.26 30.74 -14.36
N VAL A 7 23.08 31.78 -14.18
CA VAL A 7 22.61 33.15 -13.91
C VAL A 7 21.67 33.64 -15.03
N ARG A 8 22.02 33.40 -16.29
CA ARG A 8 21.17 33.74 -17.44
C ARG A 8 19.89 32.90 -17.54
N GLY A 9 19.94 31.64 -17.11
CA GLY A 9 18.74 30.79 -17.03
C GLY A 9 17.71 31.30 -16.02
N LEU A 10 18.18 31.76 -14.85
CA LEU A 10 17.33 32.41 -13.84
C LEU A 10 16.71 33.72 -14.34
N ALA A 11 17.47 34.54 -15.05
CA ALA A 11 16.95 35.78 -15.65
C ALA A 11 15.80 35.51 -16.64
N ILE A 12 15.94 34.48 -17.49
CA ILE A 12 14.89 34.08 -18.44
C ILE A 12 13.61 33.66 -17.71
N LEU A 13 13.72 32.90 -16.61
CA LEU A 13 12.56 32.49 -15.81
C LEU A 13 11.85 33.67 -15.14
N LYS A 14 12.61 34.66 -14.64
CA LYS A 14 12.04 35.85 -13.97
C LYS A 14 11.32 36.78 -14.95
N GLU A 15 11.90 36.98 -16.13
CA GLU A 15 11.41 37.96 -17.10
C GLU A 15 10.37 37.40 -18.07
N HIS A 16 10.35 36.08 -18.30
CA HIS A 16 9.55 35.48 -19.37
C HIS A 16 8.82 34.20 -18.96
N LYS A 17 7.64 33.96 -19.57
CA LYS A 17 6.84 32.75 -19.33
C LYS A 17 7.30 31.57 -20.20
N ILE A 18 7.57 30.43 -19.55
CA ILE A 18 7.83 29.14 -20.20
C ILE A 18 6.49 28.43 -20.45
N LYS A 19 6.32 27.83 -21.63
CA LYS A 19 5.10 27.10 -22.01
C LYS A 19 5.38 25.60 -22.13
N LYS A 20 4.62 24.76 -21.42
CA LYS A 20 4.67 23.29 -21.57
C LYS A 20 3.96 22.88 -22.88
N ILE A 21 4.58 21.97 -23.63
CA ILE A 21 4.04 21.39 -24.86
C ILE A 21 4.26 19.86 -24.85
N GLU A 22 3.71 19.14 -25.83
CA GLU A 22 3.91 17.70 -25.97
C GLU A 22 5.39 17.37 -26.16
N GLY A 23 5.94 16.52 -25.30
CA GLY A 23 7.35 16.09 -25.32
C GLY A 23 8.37 17.08 -24.74
N GLY A 24 7.97 18.25 -24.23
CA GLY A 24 8.93 19.21 -23.66
C GLY A 24 8.41 20.62 -23.36
N TYR A 25 9.32 21.59 -23.40
CA TYR A 25 9.10 22.97 -23.00
C TYR A 25 9.56 23.95 -24.06
N LEU A 26 8.77 25.01 -24.25
CA LEU A 26 9.09 26.09 -25.17
C LEU A 26 9.59 27.30 -24.36
N VAL A 27 10.87 27.64 -24.54
CA VAL A 27 11.57 28.68 -23.77
C VAL A 27 11.90 29.87 -24.67
N PRO A 28 11.51 31.11 -24.29
CA PRO A 28 11.85 32.29 -25.06
C PRO A 28 13.32 32.66 -24.96
N SER A 29 13.84 33.28 -26.01
CA SER A 29 15.19 33.85 -26.03
C SER A 29 15.23 35.18 -25.31
N GLN A 30 16.28 35.42 -24.52
CA GLN A 30 16.46 36.65 -23.76
C GLN A 30 16.56 37.92 -24.64
N ASN A 31 17.11 37.83 -25.86
CA ASN A 31 17.42 39.01 -26.69
C ASN A 31 16.67 39.04 -28.03
N LYS A 32 15.81 38.05 -28.31
CA LYS A 32 15.12 37.90 -29.61
C LYS A 32 13.72 37.35 -29.38
N ASN A 33 12.76 37.70 -30.25
CA ASN A 33 11.40 37.16 -30.21
C ASN A 33 11.31 35.70 -30.75
N LYS A 34 12.37 34.90 -30.55
CA LYS A 34 12.45 33.49 -30.94
C LYS A 34 12.28 32.61 -29.70
N ARG A 35 11.74 31.42 -29.89
CA ARG A 35 11.58 30.41 -28.84
C ARG A 35 12.31 29.14 -29.22
N TYR A 36 12.87 28.46 -28.23
CA TYR A 36 13.61 27.21 -28.38
C TYR A 36 12.90 26.09 -27.64
N PHE A 37 12.91 24.91 -28.24
CA PHE A 37 12.36 23.71 -27.64
C PHE A 37 13.42 23.06 -26.75
N VAL A 38 13.00 22.57 -25.59
CA VAL A 38 13.80 21.81 -24.63
C VAL A 38 13.06 20.52 -24.32
N ALA A 39 13.69 19.38 -24.58
CA ALA A 39 13.08 18.08 -24.33
C ALA A 39 12.92 17.79 -22.83
N GLU A 40 11.88 17.04 -22.47
CA GLU A 40 11.48 16.82 -21.05
C GLU A 40 12.44 15.89 -20.28
N HIS A 41 13.13 14.97 -20.96
CA HIS A 41 13.88 13.89 -20.30
C HIS A 41 15.39 14.16 -20.21
N ASP A 42 16.01 14.62 -21.29
CA ASP A 42 17.46 14.86 -21.39
C ASP A 42 17.82 16.36 -21.32
N PHE A 43 16.81 17.24 -21.30
CA PHE A 43 16.94 18.70 -21.35
C PHE A 43 17.74 19.20 -22.57
N ASN A 44 17.77 18.43 -23.65
CA ASN A 44 18.41 18.87 -24.89
C ASN A 44 17.62 20.01 -25.54
N CYS A 45 18.32 21.08 -25.89
CA CYS A 45 17.72 22.29 -26.41
C CYS A 45 18.04 22.49 -27.89
N THR A 46 17.07 22.95 -28.66
CA THR A 46 17.24 23.27 -30.09
C THR A 46 17.99 24.59 -30.35
N CYS A 47 18.54 25.24 -29.31
CA CYS A 47 19.30 26.47 -29.50
C CYS A 47 20.72 26.19 -30.03
N PRO A 48 21.32 27.11 -30.81
CA PRO A 48 22.65 26.91 -31.39
C PRO A 48 23.75 26.67 -30.34
N ASP A 49 23.62 27.24 -29.14
CA ASP A 49 24.58 27.05 -28.04
C ASP A 49 24.60 25.60 -27.53
N CYS A 50 23.45 24.94 -27.49
CA CYS A 50 23.33 23.54 -27.07
C CYS A 50 23.75 22.59 -28.19
N GLN A 51 23.32 22.87 -29.43
CA GLN A 51 23.61 22.03 -30.60
C GLN A 51 25.09 22.02 -30.97
N ASN A 52 25.78 23.17 -30.90
CA ASN A 52 27.18 23.27 -31.33
C ASN A 52 28.17 22.86 -30.25
N ARG A 53 27.80 22.96 -28.96
CA ARG A 53 28.71 22.72 -27.84
C ARG A 53 28.40 21.44 -27.06
N HIS A 54 27.25 20.81 -27.31
CA HIS A 54 26.76 19.62 -26.60
C HIS A 54 26.81 19.75 -25.07
N LEU A 55 26.58 20.97 -24.57
CA LEU A 55 26.58 21.32 -23.14
C LEU A 55 25.21 21.89 -22.75
N THR A 56 24.89 21.83 -21.44
CA THR A 56 23.63 22.38 -20.91
C THR A 56 23.60 23.89 -21.12
N CYS A 57 22.69 24.35 -21.98
CA CYS A 57 22.54 25.77 -22.30
C CYS A 57 21.66 26.51 -21.28
N LYS A 58 21.62 27.84 -21.37
CA LYS A 58 20.78 28.68 -20.48
C LYS A 58 19.27 28.37 -20.53
N HIS A 59 18.74 27.91 -21.66
CA HIS A 59 17.33 27.55 -21.79
C HIS A 59 17.01 26.23 -21.07
N ALA A 60 17.93 25.25 -21.14
CA ALA A 60 17.83 24.01 -20.39
C ALA A 60 17.88 24.28 -18.88
N TYR A 61 18.76 25.19 -18.43
CA TYR A 61 18.76 25.66 -17.04
C TYR A 61 17.46 26.39 -16.68
N ALA A 62 16.91 27.25 -17.55
CA ALA A 62 15.63 27.91 -17.29
C ALA A 62 14.47 26.91 -17.08
N VAL A 63 14.44 25.80 -17.84
CA VAL A 63 13.46 24.71 -17.64
C VAL A 63 13.74 23.96 -16.34
N LYS A 64 15.00 23.66 -16.02
CA LYS A 64 15.37 23.06 -14.73
C LYS A 64 14.94 23.94 -13.55
N TYR A 65 15.09 25.26 -13.65
CA TYR A 65 14.60 26.22 -12.65
C TYR A 65 13.08 26.29 -12.59
N TYR A 66 12.41 26.30 -13.74
CA TYR A 66 10.94 26.29 -13.84
C TYR A 66 10.33 25.04 -13.20
N LEU A 67 11.01 23.90 -13.35
CA LEU A 67 10.65 22.63 -12.73
C LEU A 67 11.22 22.48 -11.32
N GLY A 68 11.83 23.50 -10.73
CA GLY A 68 12.36 23.45 -9.36
C GLY A 68 13.51 22.45 -9.13
N ILE A 69 14.16 21.96 -10.19
CA ILE A 69 15.21 20.91 -10.14
C ILE A 69 16.53 21.45 -9.57
N GLU A 70 16.81 22.74 -9.74
CA GLU A 70 17.90 23.42 -9.03
C GLU A 70 17.32 24.73 -8.48
N LYS A 71 17.59 25.11 -7.24
CA LYS A 71 17.48 26.50 -6.77
C LYS A 71 18.82 26.91 -6.16
N SER A 72 19.19 28.17 -6.36
CA SER A 72 20.30 28.82 -5.67
C SER A 72 19.71 29.96 -4.83
N ASN A 73 19.85 29.89 -3.52
CA ASN A 73 19.72 31.08 -2.67
C ASN A 73 21.10 31.74 -2.52
N GLU A 74 21.11 33.02 -2.15
CA GLU A 74 22.28 33.93 -2.15
C GLU A 74 23.48 33.51 -1.27
N GLU A 75 23.38 32.38 -0.57
CA GLU A 75 24.44 31.84 0.31
C GLU A 75 25.05 30.49 -0.16
N GLY A 76 24.74 30.03 -1.38
CA GLY A 76 25.46 28.90 -1.99
C GLY A 76 25.10 27.49 -1.49
N ILE A 77 24.04 27.34 -0.69
CA ILE A 77 23.51 26.02 -0.30
C ILE A 77 22.60 25.47 -1.42
N LYS A 78 22.89 24.24 -1.88
CA LYS A 78 22.11 23.51 -2.89
C LYS A 78 21.06 22.64 -2.19
N THR A 79 19.79 22.96 -2.35
CA THR A 79 18.67 22.06 -2.00
C THR A 79 18.00 21.55 -3.26
N ILE A 80 17.89 20.23 -3.38
CA ILE A 80 17.17 19.53 -4.45
C ILE A 80 15.81 19.17 -3.88
N GLU A 81 14.77 19.96 -4.16
CA GLU A 81 13.40 19.48 -3.97
C GLU A 81 12.99 18.71 -5.23
N LYS A 82 12.89 17.39 -5.10
CA LYS A 82 12.35 16.52 -6.14
C LYS A 82 10.89 16.93 -6.40
N VAL A 83 10.60 17.51 -7.56
CA VAL A 83 9.21 17.60 -8.03
C VAL A 83 8.66 16.18 -8.13
N PRO A 84 7.50 15.88 -7.53
CA PRO A 84 6.90 14.56 -7.68
C PRO A 84 6.66 14.32 -9.16
N LEU A 85 7.40 13.37 -9.74
CA LEU A 85 7.07 12.80 -11.04
C LEU A 85 5.66 12.25 -10.91
N THR A 86 4.69 12.98 -11.46
CA THR A 86 3.33 12.47 -11.58
C THR A 86 3.39 11.47 -12.73
N TYR A 87 3.65 10.21 -12.42
CA TYR A 87 3.61 9.15 -13.41
C TYR A 87 2.22 9.18 -14.04
N THR A 88 2.14 9.33 -15.36
CA THR A 88 0.88 9.20 -16.08
C THR A 88 0.42 7.76 -15.90
N GLN A 89 -0.68 7.56 -15.19
CA GLN A 89 -1.27 6.23 -15.02
C GLN A 89 -1.52 5.62 -16.39
N ALA A 90 -1.15 4.35 -16.57
CA ALA A 90 -1.44 3.62 -17.79
C ALA A 90 -2.96 3.34 -17.87
N TRP A 91 -3.72 4.35 -18.32
CA TRP A 91 -5.19 4.34 -18.27
C TRP A 91 -5.81 3.12 -18.96
N ASN A 92 -5.22 2.66 -20.06
CA ASN A 92 -5.71 1.48 -20.78
C ASN A 92 -5.60 0.20 -19.95
N THR A 93 -4.46 -0.04 -19.29
CA THR A 93 -4.25 -1.23 -18.46
C THR A 93 -5.16 -1.18 -17.23
N TYR A 94 -5.27 0.00 -16.61
CA TYR A 94 -6.13 0.24 -15.46
C TYR A 94 -7.61 0.00 -15.80
N ASN A 95 -8.11 0.59 -16.88
CA ASN A 95 -9.50 0.42 -17.31
C ASN A 95 -9.82 -1.03 -17.64
N GLN A 96 -8.90 -1.73 -18.30
CA GLN A 96 -9.06 -3.15 -18.61
C GLN A 96 -9.15 -4.00 -17.33
N ALA A 97 -8.29 -3.73 -16.35
CA ALA A 97 -8.35 -4.41 -15.05
C ALA A 97 -9.67 -4.16 -14.34
N GLN A 98 -10.14 -2.91 -14.31
CA GLN A 98 -11.41 -2.54 -13.68
C GLN A 98 -12.61 -3.21 -14.34
N GLN A 99 -12.64 -3.29 -15.67
CA GLN A 99 -13.74 -3.94 -16.39
C GLN A 99 -13.80 -5.45 -16.15
N LYS A 100 -12.64 -6.11 -16.03
CA LYS A 100 -12.55 -7.57 -15.82
C LYS A 100 -12.64 -7.99 -14.36
N GLU A 101 -12.61 -7.04 -13.43
CA GLU A 101 -12.46 -7.34 -12.01
C GLU A 101 -13.52 -8.30 -11.48
N VAL A 102 -14.79 -8.01 -11.69
CA VAL A 102 -15.89 -8.83 -11.14
C VAL A 102 -15.85 -10.25 -11.69
N GLU A 103 -15.48 -10.41 -12.96
CA GLU A 103 -15.37 -11.71 -13.62
C GLU A 103 -14.18 -12.52 -13.09
N GLN A 104 -13.00 -11.89 -13.02
CA GLN A 104 -11.77 -12.55 -12.58
C GLN A 104 -11.75 -12.80 -11.07
N PHE A 105 -12.45 -11.99 -10.28
CA PHE A 105 -12.50 -12.12 -8.83
C PHE A 105 -13.01 -13.50 -8.40
N ASP A 106 -14.07 -14.00 -9.03
CA ASP A 106 -14.65 -15.31 -8.67
C ASP A 106 -13.73 -16.47 -9.07
N VAL A 107 -13.04 -16.34 -10.20
CA VAL A 107 -12.05 -17.33 -10.66
C VAL A 107 -10.90 -17.44 -9.67
N LEU A 108 -10.27 -16.31 -9.32
CA LEU A 108 -9.15 -16.29 -8.39
C LEU A 108 -9.56 -16.67 -6.97
N LEU A 109 -10.77 -16.29 -6.54
CA LEU A 109 -11.28 -16.67 -5.22
C LEU A 109 -11.49 -18.19 -5.12
N LYS A 110 -12.00 -18.84 -6.18
CA LYS A 110 -12.15 -20.29 -6.21
C LYS A 110 -10.79 -20.99 -6.13
N ASP A 111 -9.85 -20.59 -6.98
CA ASP A 111 -8.49 -21.12 -7.04
C ASP A 111 -7.76 -21.01 -5.68
N LEU A 112 -7.88 -19.84 -5.03
CA LEU A 112 -7.31 -19.61 -3.70
C LEU A 112 -7.86 -20.57 -2.62
N LEU A 113 -9.10 -21.04 -2.77
CA LEU A 113 -9.78 -21.86 -1.77
C LEU A 113 -9.62 -23.37 -2.01
N GLU A 114 -9.06 -23.82 -3.15
CA GLU A 114 -8.99 -25.25 -3.50
C GLU A 114 -8.23 -26.09 -2.47
N ASN A 115 -7.25 -25.50 -1.79
CA ASN A 115 -6.38 -26.17 -0.83
C ASN A 115 -6.86 -26.05 0.64
N VAL A 116 -8.04 -25.47 0.89
CA VAL A 116 -8.58 -25.41 2.26
C VAL A 116 -9.12 -26.78 2.67
N GLU A 117 -8.70 -27.25 3.84
CA GLU A 117 -9.14 -28.54 4.38
C GLU A 117 -10.65 -28.57 4.65
N GLU A 118 -11.30 -29.64 4.19
CA GLU A 118 -12.72 -29.88 4.42
C GLU A 118 -12.93 -30.68 5.71
N PRO A 119 -13.98 -30.36 6.51
CA PRO A 119 -14.25 -31.09 7.74
C PRO A 119 -14.68 -32.53 7.42
N SER A 120 -14.20 -33.49 8.22
CA SER A 120 -14.63 -34.88 8.13
C SER A 120 -16.12 -35.00 8.46
N TYR A 121 -16.88 -35.60 7.54
CA TYR A 121 -18.29 -35.88 7.76
C TYR A 121 -18.46 -37.27 8.40
N GLU A 122 -19.10 -37.33 9.57
CA GLU A 122 -19.37 -38.59 10.26
C GLU A 122 -20.79 -39.10 10.03
N PHE A 123 -21.82 -38.37 10.49
CA PHE A 123 -23.22 -38.78 10.36
C PHE A 123 -24.20 -37.60 10.51
N GLY A 124 -25.39 -37.69 9.92
CA GLY A 124 -26.48 -36.71 10.08
C GLY A 124 -26.77 -35.85 8.85
N ARG A 125 -27.00 -34.55 9.05
CA ARG A 125 -27.18 -33.60 7.93
C ARG A 125 -25.82 -33.34 7.30
N PRO A 126 -25.65 -33.50 5.97
CA PRO A 126 -24.37 -33.22 5.32
C PRO A 126 -23.84 -31.85 5.70
N THR A 127 -22.58 -31.82 6.17
CA THR A 127 -21.86 -30.59 6.47
C THR A 127 -21.73 -29.76 5.20
N LEU A 128 -21.85 -28.44 5.34
CA LEU A 128 -21.56 -27.55 4.22
C LEU A 128 -20.04 -27.55 4.00
N SER A 129 -19.62 -27.52 2.73
CA SER A 129 -18.21 -27.36 2.41
C SER A 129 -17.68 -26.06 3.01
N LYS A 130 -16.54 -26.15 3.72
CA LYS A 130 -15.82 -24.99 4.25
C LYS A 130 -15.35 -24.11 3.10
N GLN A 131 -14.85 -24.70 2.01
CA GLN A 131 -14.42 -23.97 0.81
C GLN A 131 -15.57 -23.14 0.22
N GLU A 132 -16.72 -23.76 -0.03
CA GLU A 132 -17.89 -23.08 -0.64
C GLU A 132 -18.47 -22.00 0.28
N THR A 133 -18.46 -22.24 1.60
CA THR A 133 -18.98 -21.27 2.57
C THR A 133 -18.03 -20.09 2.71
N LEU A 134 -16.70 -20.31 2.68
CA LEU A 134 -15.68 -19.26 2.63
C LEU A 134 -15.80 -18.43 1.34
N PHE A 135 -15.98 -19.07 0.20
CA PHE A 135 -16.23 -18.40 -1.08
C PHE A 135 -17.42 -17.44 -0.95
N CYS A 136 -18.54 -17.94 -0.43
CA CYS A 136 -19.74 -17.12 -0.22
C CYS A 136 -19.51 -15.99 0.80
N ALA A 137 -18.73 -16.23 1.85
CA ALA A 137 -18.42 -15.24 2.87
C ALA A 137 -17.58 -14.08 2.30
N ILE A 138 -16.49 -14.40 1.60
CA ILE A 138 -15.62 -13.42 0.98
C ILE A 138 -16.37 -12.68 -0.13
N LYS A 139 -17.17 -13.36 -0.96
CA LYS A 139 -18.00 -12.72 -1.99
C LYS A 139 -19.07 -11.78 -1.40
N LYS A 140 -19.69 -12.15 -0.27
CA LYS A 140 -20.61 -11.28 0.47
C LYS A 140 -19.88 -10.02 0.98
N VAL A 141 -18.65 -10.16 1.47
CA VAL A 141 -17.86 -9.03 1.97
C VAL A 141 -17.42 -8.15 0.81
N TYR A 142 -16.87 -8.72 -0.27
CA TYR A 142 -16.51 -8.01 -1.49
C TYR A 142 -17.67 -7.19 -2.06
N SER A 143 -18.86 -7.79 -2.19
CA SER A 143 -20.05 -7.12 -2.72
C SER A 143 -20.66 -6.06 -1.78
N GLN A 144 -20.20 -5.98 -0.53
CA GLN A 144 -20.75 -5.11 0.49
C GLN A 144 -22.26 -5.30 0.72
N MET A 145 -22.82 -6.48 0.39
CA MET A 145 -24.24 -6.76 0.58
C MET A 145 -24.54 -7.35 1.96
N SER A 146 -25.81 -7.31 2.38
CA SER A 146 -26.25 -8.12 3.53
C SER A 146 -26.32 -9.59 3.11
N SER A 147 -26.18 -10.54 4.05
CA SER A 147 -26.20 -11.98 3.72
C SER A 147 -27.45 -12.40 2.95
N ARG A 148 -28.62 -11.79 3.26
CA ARG A 148 -29.88 -12.04 2.54
C ARG A 148 -29.82 -11.57 1.08
N ARG A 149 -29.29 -10.38 0.81
CA ARG A 149 -29.13 -9.85 -0.56
C ARG A 149 -28.05 -10.62 -1.33
N ALA A 150 -26.96 -11.00 -0.65
CA ALA A 150 -25.88 -11.79 -1.21
C ALA A 150 -26.33 -13.21 -1.64
N LYS A 151 -27.49 -13.69 -1.20
CA LYS A 151 -28.04 -14.99 -1.63
C LYS A 151 -28.19 -15.09 -3.15
N GLY A 152 -28.52 -13.99 -3.83
CA GLY A 152 -28.53 -13.94 -5.30
C GLY A 152 -27.14 -14.21 -5.90
N LEU A 153 -26.08 -13.66 -5.30
CA LEU A 153 -24.70 -13.91 -5.74
C LEU A 153 -24.29 -15.37 -5.52
N PHE A 154 -24.78 -16.02 -4.46
CA PHE A 154 -24.51 -17.44 -4.21
C PHE A 154 -25.20 -18.33 -5.25
N ASN A 155 -26.41 -17.96 -5.67
CA ASN A 155 -27.10 -18.67 -6.75
C ASN A 155 -26.34 -18.50 -8.09
N GLN A 156 -25.88 -17.30 -8.40
CA GLN A 156 -25.06 -17.04 -9.59
C GLN A 156 -23.73 -17.81 -9.56
N ALA A 157 -23.07 -17.87 -8.39
CA ALA A 157 -21.85 -18.65 -8.22
C ALA A 157 -22.09 -20.16 -8.46
N ASN A 158 -23.27 -20.65 -8.07
CA ASN A 158 -23.68 -22.03 -8.31
C ASN A 158 -24.00 -22.29 -9.80
N GLU A 159 -24.70 -21.37 -10.46
CA GLU A 159 -24.99 -21.44 -11.91
C GLU A 159 -23.72 -21.42 -12.76
N LYS A 160 -22.69 -20.69 -12.30
CA LYS A 160 -21.37 -20.63 -12.94
C LYS A 160 -20.39 -21.71 -12.46
N GLU A 161 -20.87 -22.68 -11.67
CA GLU A 161 -20.06 -23.82 -11.18
C GLU A 161 -18.83 -23.41 -10.34
N PHE A 162 -18.86 -22.22 -9.72
CA PHE A 162 -17.86 -21.84 -8.73
C PHE A 162 -18.05 -22.59 -7.40
N ILE A 163 -19.30 -22.90 -7.08
CA ILE A 163 -19.71 -23.73 -5.94
C ILE A 163 -20.70 -24.79 -6.43
N LYS A 164 -20.75 -25.95 -5.77
CA LYS A 164 -21.69 -27.04 -6.13
C LYS A 164 -23.07 -26.83 -5.54
N LYS A 165 -23.17 -26.10 -4.43
CA LYS A 165 -24.44 -25.82 -3.77
C LYS A 165 -24.48 -24.42 -3.19
N SER A 166 -25.51 -23.67 -3.56
CA SER A 166 -25.79 -22.36 -2.96
C SER A 166 -26.28 -22.49 -1.49
N PRO A 167 -25.47 -22.13 -0.48
CA PRO A 167 -25.83 -22.34 0.92
C PRO A 167 -26.93 -21.38 1.37
N HIS A 168 -27.63 -21.70 2.47
CA HIS A 168 -28.57 -20.77 3.07
C HIS A 168 -27.84 -19.50 3.52
N PHE A 169 -28.48 -18.33 3.43
CA PHE A 169 -27.80 -17.04 3.71
C PHE A 169 -27.20 -16.94 5.12
N ASN A 170 -27.76 -17.66 6.10
CA ASN A 170 -27.22 -17.73 7.46
C ASN A 170 -25.93 -18.53 7.58
N ALA A 171 -25.58 -19.40 6.62
CA ALA A 171 -24.36 -20.21 6.69
C ALA A 171 -23.10 -19.34 6.78
N VAL A 172 -23.03 -18.27 5.96
CA VAL A 172 -21.95 -17.28 6.01
C VAL A 172 -21.82 -16.65 7.39
N SER A 173 -22.95 -16.28 8.00
CA SER A 173 -22.93 -15.68 9.34
C SER A 173 -22.49 -16.68 10.41
N LYS A 174 -22.80 -17.97 10.28
CA LYS A 174 -22.33 -19.00 11.20
C LYS A 174 -20.81 -19.18 11.08
N LEU A 175 -20.31 -19.36 9.86
CA LEU A 175 -18.88 -19.50 9.58
C LEU A 175 -18.07 -18.32 10.15
N LEU A 176 -18.53 -17.08 9.91
CA LEU A 176 -17.82 -15.90 10.42
C LEU A 176 -17.80 -15.84 11.97
N ASN A 177 -18.71 -16.53 12.67
CA ASN A 177 -18.68 -16.60 14.13
C ASN A 177 -17.78 -17.72 14.68
N GLU A 178 -17.24 -18.59 13.83
CA GLU A 178 -16.33 -19.66 14.24
C GLU A 178 -14.91 -19.11 14.44
N GLU A 179 -14.29 -19.40 15.58
CA GLU A 179 -12.93 -18.93 15.89
C GLU A 179 -11.87 -19.58 15.00
N GLU A 180 -12.06 -20.85 14.63
CA GLU A 180 -11.19 -21.58 13.70
C GLU A 180 -11.05 -20.90 12.34
N THR A 181 -12.08 -20.16 11.92
CA THR A 181 -12.08 -19.43 10.64
C THR A 181 -11.00 -18.35 10.59
N GLU A 182 -10.60 -17.78 11.74
CA GLU A 182 -9.57 -16.74 11.81
C GLU A 182 -8.24 -17.25 11.23
N ALA A 183 -7.76 -18.40 11.71
CA ALA A 183 -6.50 -18.98 11.27
C ALA A 183 -6.52 -19.36 9.78
N ILE A 184 -7.66 -19.84 9.28
CA ILE A 184 -7.84 -20.15 7.85
C ILE A 184 -7.72 -18.87 7.02
N LEU A 185 -8.41 -17.79 7.42
CA LEU A 185 -8.38 -16.52 6.70
C LEU A 185 -6.99 -15.86 6.74
N GLU A 186 -6.29 -15.93 7.87
CA GLU A 186 -4.90 -15.47 7.96
C GLU A 186 -3.99 -16.22 6.98
N ASN A 187 -4.12 -17.55 6.89
CA ASN A 187 -3.38 -18.35 5.92
C ASN A 187 -3.74 -18.01 4.47
N LEU A 188 -5.01 -17.75 4.17
CA LEU A 188 -5.45 -17.34 2.83
C LEU A 188 -4.85 -15.97 2.42
N ILE A 189 -4.64 -15.05 3.37
CA ILE A 189 -3.91 -13.80 3.10
C ILE A 189 -2.47 -14.11 2.66
N LEU A 190 -1.77 -14.99 3.39
CA LEU A 190 -0.40 -15.40 3.04
C LEU A 190 -0.32 -16.04 1.65
N LEU A 191 -1.27 -16.91 1.32
CA LEU A 191 -1.36 -17.61 0.03
C LEU A 191 -1.65 -16.64 -1.11
N SER A 192 -2.61 -15.72 -0.91
CA SER A 192 -2.99 -14.73 -1.93
C SER A 192 -1.86 -13.76 -2.30
N ALA A 193 -0.85 -13.59 -1.44
CA ALA A 193 0.32 -12.75 -1.72
C ALA A 193 1.44 -13.49 -2.48
N GLN A 194 1.46 -14.83 -2.47
CA GLN A 194 2.54 -15.63 -3.07
C GLN A 194 2.82 -15.32 -4.55
N PRO A 195 1.81 -15.05 -5.42
CA PRO A 195 2.08 -14.78 -6.83
C PRO A 195 2.99 -13.56 -7.08
N LEU A 196 3.01 -12.59 -6.16
CA LEU A 196 3.78 -11.35 -6.28
C LEU A 196 5.08 -11.36 -5.46
N LYS A 197 5.41 -12.49 -4.84
CA LYS A 197 6.55 -12.67 -3.95
C LYS A 197 7.90 -12.29 -4.57
N SER A 198 8.12 -12.62 -5.85
CA SER A 198 9.37 -12.33 -6.55
C SER A 198 9.56 -10.84 -6.90
N VAL A 199 8.45 -10.09 -6.93
CA VAL A 199 8.43 -8.68 -7.29
C VAL A 199 8.68 -7.78 -6.08
N GLU A 200 8.30 -8.24 -4.90
CA GLU A 200 8.38 -7.50 -3.64
C GLU A 200 9.72 -7.72 -2.92
N THR A 201 10.42 -6.61 -2.63
CA THR A 201 11.66 -6.61 -1.84
C THR A 201 11.65 -5.62 -0.68
N SER A 202 10.75 -4.63 -0.72
CA SER A 202 10.60 -3.58 0.28
C SER A 202 9.22 -3.67 0.89
N PHE A 203 9.14 -3.73 2.22
CA PHE A 203 7.87 -3.94 2.93
C PHE A 203 7.59 -2.78 3.89
N ALA A 204 6.33 -2.57 4.19
CA ALA A 204 5.94 -1.60 5.18
C ALA A 204 4.84 -2.12 6.11
N VAL A 205 4.91 -1.71 7.38
CA VAL A 205 4.00 -2.15 8.44
C VAL A 205 3.29 -0.94 9.02
N ASP A 206 1.97 -1.03 9.12
CA ASP A 206 1.15 -0.05 9.80
C ASP A 206 -0.16 -0.69 10.30
N SER A 207 -0.88 0.02 11.17
CA SER A 207 -2.18 -0.41 11.66
C SER A 207 -3.25 0.66 11.41
N SER A 208 -4.50 0.22 11.21
CA SER A 208 -5.62 1.13 11.04
C SER A 208 -6.90 0.57 11.65
N GLY A 209 -7.69 1.45 12.26
CA GLY A 209 -8.99 1.11 12.83
C GLY A 209 -10.09 1.05 11.77
N PHE A 210 -10.95 0.05 11.85
CA PHE A 210 -12.17 -0.12 11.08
C PHE A 210 -13.38 0.02 11.99
N ARG A 211 -14.35 0.83 11.57
CA ARG A 211 -15.50 1.19 12.39
C ARG A 211 -16.48 0.02 12.51
N THR A 212 -16.91 -0.33 13.72
CA THR A 212 -17.98 -1.32 13.91
C THR A 212 -19.37 -0.66 13.91
N THR A 213 -20.42 -1.46 13.68
CA THR A 213 -21.81 -1.00 13.90
C THR A 213 -22.23 -0.92 15.37
N THR A 214 -21.36 -1.33 16.30
CA THR A 214 -21.60 -1.30 17.75
C THR A 214 -21.03 -0.02 18.37
N PHE A 215 -21.73 0.51 19.38
CA PHE A 215 -21.33 1.71 20.10
C PHE A 215 -20.84 1.37 21.51
N ASN A 216 -20.01 2.22 22.11
CA ASN A 216 -19.56 2.06 23.49
C ASN A 216 -20.73 2.23 24.48
N SER A 217 -20.86 1.31 25.43
CA SER A 217 -21.90 1.30 26.48
C SER A 217 -21.73 2.42 27.51
N TYR A 218 -20.52 2.97 27.65
CA TYR A 218 -20.17 4.00 28.63
C TYR A 218 -20.90 5.35 28.45
N CYS A 219 -21.68 5.52 27.38
CA CYS A 219 -22.43 6.74 27.13
C CYS A 219 -23.88 6.71 27.67
N GLN A 220 -24.36 5.61 28.27
CA GLN A 220 -25.73 5.57 28.81
C GLN A 220 -25.86 6.16 30.22
N ASP A 221 -24.79 6.18 31.03
CA ASP A 221 -24.96 6.36 32.48
C ASP A 221 -24.47 7.68 33.09
N LYS A 222 -23.93 8.67 32.36
CA LYS A 222 -23.58 9.91 33.08
C LYS A 222 -23.61 11.27 32.43
N HIS A 223 -23.26 11.49 31.16
CA HIS A 223 -23.24 12.85 30.61
C HIS A 223 -23.50 12.77 29.11
N GLY A 224 -24.31 13.68 28.54
CA GLY A 224 -24.76 13.74 27.14
C GLY A 224 -23.67 13.77 26.06
N ALA A 225 -22.83 12.74 26.04
CA ALA A 225 -21.72 12.54 25.14
C ALA A 225 -22.20 11.77 23.90
N ASN A 226 -21.76 12.23 22.73
CA ASN A 226 -22.07 11.60 21.45
C ASN A 226 -21.63 10.12 21.44
N LYS A 227 -22.50 9.24 20.91
CA LYS A 227 -22.22 7.81 20.76
C LYS A 227 -20.93 7.61 19.96
N LYS A 228 -19.88 7.07 20.59
CA LYS A 228 -18.63 6.68 19.91
C LYS A 228 -18.73 5.25 19.41
N HIS A 229 -18.37 5.03 18.15
CA HIS A 229 -18.25 3.70 17.57
C HIS A 229 -17.09 2.94 18.22
N LYS A 230 -17.24 1.62 18.39
CA LYS A 230 -16.11 0.72 18.65
C LYS A 230 -15.33 0.50 17.36
N TYR A 231 -14.03 0.28 17.47
CA TYR A 231 -13.17 -0.06 16.34
C TYR A 231 -12.55 -1.45 16.46
N MET A 232 -12.26 -2.05 15.31
CA MET A 232 -11.35 -3.20 15.19
C MET A 232 -10.09 -2.74 14.49
N LYS A 233 -8.93 -3.13 15.00
CA LYS A 233 -7.65 -2.69 14.44
C LYS A 233 -7.10 -3.79 13.53
N ALA A 234 -6.80 -3.43 12.28
CA ALA A 234 -6.04 -4.28 11.38
C ALA A 234 -4.57 -3.83 11.41
N HIS A 235 -3.66 -4.73 11.77
CA HIS A 235 -2.23 -4.56 11.57
C HIS A 235 -1.87 -5.31 10.30
N ILE A 236 -1.33 -4.61 9.31
CA ILE A 236 -1.01 -5.20 8.01
C ILE A 236 0.47 -4.98 7.68
N LEU A 237 1.04 -5.97 7.02
CA LEU A 237 2.32 -5.87 6.36
C LEU A 237 2.08 -5.91 4.86
N VAL A 238 2.61 -4.92 4.16
CA VAL A 238 2.32 -4.69 2.74
C VAL A 238 3.62 -4.65 1.93
N GLY A 239 3.59 -5.25 0.75
CA GLY A 239 4.62 -5.08 -0.28
C GLY A 239 4.50 -3.69 -0.91
N THR A 240 5.56 -2.88 -0.82
CA THR A 240 5.50 -1.45 -1.18
C THR A 240 5.49 -1.18 -2.67
N LYS A 241 5.67 -2.21 -3.51
CA LYS A 241 5.67 -2.05 -4.97
C LYS A 241 4.28 -2.24 -5.58
N THR A 242 3.53 -3.25 -5.11
CA THR A 242 2.21 -3.59 -5.66
C THR A 242 1.05 -3.30 -4.70
N ASN A 243 1.34 -2.93 -3.44
CA ASN A 243 0.36 -2.73 -2.36
C ASN A 243 -0.40 -4.03 -1.98
N ILE A 244 0.21 -5.19 -2.24
CA ILE A 244 -0.29 -6.50 -1.81
C ILE A 244 -0.07 -6.69 -0.31
N ILE A 245 -1.09 -7.18 0.41
CA ILE A 245 -0.97 -7.50 1.84
C ILE A 245 -0.32 -8.86 1.96
N CYS A 246 0.90 -8.89 2.51
CA CYS A 246 1.67 -10.13 2.66
C CYS A 246 1.35 -10.86 3.97
N SER A 247 0.93 -10.14 5.01
CA SER A 247 0.49 -10.70 6.29
C SER A 247 -0.43 -9.71 6.99
N ALA A 248 -1.34 -10.20 7.82
CA ALA A 248 -2.22 -9.36 8.61
C ALA A 248 -2.56 -10.00 9.96
N LYS A 249 -2.86 -9.16 10.95
CA LYS A 249 -3.44 -9.56 12.24
C LYS A 249 -4.53 -8.58 12.62
N VAL A 250 -5.66 -9.08 13.12
CA VAL A 250 -6.76 -8.25 13.60
C VAL A 250 -6.85 -8.31 15.11
N THR A 251 -6.84 -7.15 15.75
CA THR A 251 -6.93 -7.01 17.20
C THR A 251 -8.06 -6.05 17.58
N ASP A 252 -8.33 -5.92 18.87
CA ASP A 252 -9.23 -4.88 19.37
C ASP A 252 -8.59 -3.47 19.25
N GLU A 253 -9.37 -2.44 19.60
CA GLU A 253 -9.00 -1.02 19.56
C GLU A 253 -7.82 -0.67 20.49
N TYR A 254 -7.69 -1.35 21.62
CA TYR A 254 -6.75 -0.99 22.70
C TYR A 254 -5.40 -1.71 22.59
N SER A 255 -5.32 -2.71 21.72
CA SER A 255 -4.10 -3.48 21.48
C SER A 255 -2.98 -2.57 20.96
N ALA A 256 -1.82 -2.68 21.59
CA ALA A 256 -0.63 -1.93 21.20
C ALA A 256 -0.08 -2.43 19.86
N ASP A 257 0.46 -1.54 19.03
CA ASP A 257 0.94 -1.91 17.70
C ASP A 257 2.31 -2.61 17.73
N CYS A 258 3.20 -2.15 18.63
CA CYS A 258 4.58 -2.62 18.70
C CYS A 258 4.74 -4.16 18.90
N PRO A 259 3.92 -4.85 19.72
CA PRO A 259 4.01 -6.31 19.88
C PRO A 259 3.63 -7.11 18.63
N GLU A 260 2.67 -6.62 17.84
CA GLU A 260 2.15 -7.34 16.67
C GLU A 260 3.15 -7.39 15.51
N PHE A 261 4.11 -6.46 15.50
CA PHE A 261 5.17 -6.37 14.49
C PHE A 261 5.91 -7.70 14.27
N LYS A 262 6.23 -8.40 15.38
CA LYS A 262 6.98 -9.66 15.31
C LYS A 262 6.19 -10.74 14.57
N GLY A 263 4.91 -10.89 14.90
CA GLY A 263 4.04 -11.89 14.28
C GLY A 263 3.93 -11.68 12.77
N LEU A 264 3.77 -10.43 12.33
CA LEU A 264 3.66 -10.08 10.90
C LEU A 264 4.96 -10.35 10.12
N ILE A 265 6.11 -9.95 10.68
CA ILE A 265 7.40 -10.04 9.99
C ILE A 265 7.88 -11.49 9.87
N GLN A 266 7.61 -12.33 10.88
CA GLN A 266 7.97 -13.75 10.84
C GLN A 266 7.23 -14.54 9.75
N GLN A 267 6.11 -14.04 9.21
CA GLN A 267 5.43 -14.68 8.08
C GLN A 267 6.15 -14.46 6.74
N LEU A 268 7.15 -13.58 6.68
CA LEU A 268 7.92 -13.28 5.48
C LEU A 268 9.13 -14.20 5.25
N ASN A 269 9.31 -15.28 6.02
CA ASN A 269 10.54 -16.10 6.01
C ASN A 269 11.01 -16.56 4.61
N ASN A 270 10.10 -16.66 3.64
CA ASN A 270 10.42 -17.10 2.30
C ASN A 270 10.68 -15.95 1.30
N TYR A 271 10.47 -14.68 1.68
CA TYR A 271 10.62 -13.51 0.82
C TYR A 271 12.08 -13.00 0.79
N ASN A 272 12.45 -12.31 -0.28
CA ASN A 272 13.72 -11.59 -0.35
C ASN A 272 13.56 -10.19 0.26
N ILE A 273 13.72 -10.07 1.57
CA ILE A 273 13.47 -8.84 2.31
C ILE A 273 14.74 -7.98 2.30
N GLN A 274 14.70 -6.85 1.61
CA GLN A 274 15.81 -5.88 1.59
C GLN A 274 15.64 -4.81 2.66
N GLU A 275 14.41 -4.31 2.83
CA GLU A 275 14.11 -3.23 3.76
C GLU A 275 12.68 -3.30 4.29
N VAL A 276 12.50 -2.82 5.52
CA VAL A 276 11.21 -2.76 6.19
C VAL A 276 11.02 -1.37 6.81
N SER A 277 9.94 -0.69 6.44
CA SER A 277 9.58 0.63 6.96
C SER A 277 8.35 0.55 7.86
N ALA A 278 8.38 1.20 9.04
CA ALA A 278 7.25 1.23 9.95
C ALA A 278 7.19 2.53 10.74
N ASP A 279 6.01 2.89 11.24
CA ASP A 279 5.87 4.10 12.04
C ASP A 279 6.70 4.04 13.33
N LYS A 280 7.00 5.23 13.86
CA LYS A 280 7.68 5.48 15.12
C LYS A 280 7.05 4.75 16.32
N ALA A 281 5.76 4.42 16.28
CA ALA A 281 5.11 3.57 17.29
C ALA A 281 5.77 2.18 17.42
N TYR A 282 6.32 1.64 16.33
CA TYR A 282 7.00 0.35 16.26
C TYR A 282 8.50 0.41 16.63
N SER A 283 9.02 1.59 16.97
CA SER A 283 10.43 1.80 17.33
C SER A 283 10.81 1.07 18.62
N SER A 284 11.31 -0.16 18.49
CA SER A 284 11.85 -0.95 19.58
C SER A 284 13.16 -1.65 19.20
N ARG A 285 14.03 -1.91 20.18
CA ARG A 285 15.31 -2.61 19.96
C ARG A 285 15.08 -4.02 19.40
N ASP A 286 14.05 -4.68 19.88
CA ASP A 286 13.72 -6.05 19.49
C ASP A 286 13.20 -6.10 18.05
N ASN A 287 12.35 -5.14 17.65
CA ASN A 287 11.84 -5.04 16.27
C ASN A 287 12.97 -4.77 15.27
N LEU A 288 13.87 -3.82 15.58
CA LEU A 288 15.04 -3.55 14.72
C LEU A 288 15.96 -4.77 14.61
N SER A 289 16.15 -5.49 15.72
CA SER A 289 16.98 -6.70 15.74
C SER A 289 16.33 -7.84 14.95
N LEU A 290 15.00 -7.98 15.02
CA LEU A 290 14.25 -8.98 14.24
C LEU A 290 14.43 -8.76 12.72
N VAL A 291 14.25 -7.52 12.24
CA VAL A 291 14.40 -7.19 10.82
C VAL A 291 15.85 -7.45 10.36
N ASN A 292 16.83 -7.05 11.16
CA ASN A 292 18.24 -7.28 10.84
C ASN A 292 18.62 -8.77 10.85
N ASN A 293 18.02 -9.58 11.72
CA ASN A 293 18.23 -11.03 11.74
C ASN A 293 17.67 -11.74 10.50
N LEU A 294 16.68 -11.13 9.83
CA LEU A 294 16.16 -11.58 8.54
C LEU A 294 17.00 -11.07 7.35
N GLY A 295 18.11 -10.36 7.60
CA GLY A 295 18.98 -9.81 6.56
C GLY A 295 18.51 -8.49 5.95
N ALA A 296 17.44 -7.88 6.49
CA ALA A 296 16.85 -6.64 5.98
C ALA A 296 17.27 -5.42 6.80
N VAL A 297 17.14 -4.22 6.21
CA VAL A 297 17.41 -2.95 6.88
C VAL A 297 16.11 -2.35 7.45
N PRO A 298 16.02 -2.08 8.77
CA PRO A 298 14.83 -1.47 9.37
C PRO A 298 14.87 0.06 9.28
N PHE A 299 13.93 0.66 8.55
CA PHE A 299 13.70 2.10 8.48
C PHE A 299 12.53 2.50 9.39
N ILE A 300 12.78 2.54 10.69
CA ILE A 300 11.79 2.92 11.72
C ILE A 300 12.29 4.18 12.46
N PRO A 301 11.56 5.32 12.42
CA PRO A 301 12.00 6.56 13.05
C PRO A 301 12.09 6.45 14.57
N PHE A 302 13.01 7.21 15.17
CA PHE A 302 13.25 7.19 16.61
C PHE A 302 12.40 8.22 17.39
N LYS A 303 12.12 7.91 18.66
CA LYS A 303 11.51 8.84 19.63
C LYS A 303 12.45 9.99 19.96
N SER A 304 11.89 11.17 20.24
CA SER A 304 12.68 12.38 20.54
C SER A 304 13.55 12.18 21.79
N ASN A 305 13.12 11.32 22.71
CA ASN A 305 13.85 10.90 23.90
C ASN A 305 14.69 9.62 23.70
N ALA A 306 14.75 9.07 22.49
CA ALA A 306 15.56 7.89 22.22
C ALA A 306 17.04 8.25 22.27
N THR A 307 17.85 7.35 22.83
CA THR A 307 19.30 7.50 22.87
C THR A 307 19.98 6.37 22.11
N GLY A 308 21.07 6.69 21.42
CA GLY A 308 21.95 5.72 20.75
C GLY A 308 22.81 4.90 21.71
N LYS A 309 22.66 5.10 23.04
CA LYS A 309 23.40 4.34 24.04
C LYS A 309 23.06 2.85 23.92
N PRO A 310 24.08 1.97 23.82
CA PRO A 310 23.85 0.54 23.73
C PRO A 310 23.25 0.04 25.05
N ARG A 311 22.22 -0.80 24.94
CA ARG A 311 21.71 -1.60 26.06
C ARG A 311 21.76 -3.06 25.61
N GLY A 312 22.71 -3.83 26.12
CA GLY A 312 22.95 -5.21 25.68
C GLY A 312 23.48 -5.32 24.24
N LYS A 313 23.08 -6.37 23.52
CA LYS A 313 23.60 -6.76 22.19
C LYS A 313 22.98 -6.03 20.98
N SER A 314 22.26 -4.92 21.17
CA SER A 314 21.56 -4.24 20.06
C SER A 314 22.48 -3.30 19.27
N HIS A 315 23.45 -3.86 18.55
CA HIS A 315 24.36 -3.10 17.67
C HIS A 315 23.59 -2.37 16.56
N ILE A 316 22.55 -3.03 16.02
CA ILE A 316 21.69 -2.45 14.99
C ILE A 316 20.96 -1.19 15.46
N TRP A 317 20.49 -1.15 16.71
CA TRP A 317 19.84 0.04 17.26
C TRP A 317 20.77 1.26 17.20
N ARG A 318 22.01 1.11 17.67
CA ARG A 318 22.99 2.19 17.63
C ARG A 318 23.33 2.59 16.20
N LYS A 319 23.53 1.62 15.31
CA LYS A 319 23.81 1.86 13.89
C LYS A 319 22.70 2.68 13.23
N MET A 320 21.46 2.22 13.35
CA MET A 320 20.30 2.91 12.76
C MET A 320 20.00 4.24 13.43
N PHE A 321 20.22 4.37 14.75
CA PHE A 321 20.09 5.66 15.44
C PHE A 321 21.08 6.68 14.91
N ASN A 322 22.37 6.31 14.79
CA ASN A 322 23.37 7.19 14.23
C ASN A 322 23.07 7.54 12.78
N TYR A 323 22.66 6.55 11.98
CA TYR A 323 22.26 6.78 10.59
C TYR A 323 21.06 7.74 10.49
N PHE A 324 20.06 7.61 11.35
CA PHE A 324 18.93 8.54 11.42
C PHE A 324 19.36 9.98 11.80
N GLN A 325 20.39 10.14 12.64
CA GLN A 325 20.87 11.45 13.08
C GLN A 325 21.79 12.13 12.05
N TYR A 326 22.68 11.38 11.41
CA TYR A 326 23.72 11.93 10.53
C TYR A 326 23.39 11.84 9.04
N ASN A 327 22.49 10.92 8.64
CA ASN A 327 22.06 10.66 7.26
C ASN A 327 20.54 10.77 7.15
N GLN A 328 19.97 11.82 7.75
CA GLN A 328 18.52 11.96 7.89
C GLN A 328 17.79 11.99 6.53
N GLU A 329 18.32 12.70 5.53
CA GLU A 329 17.71 12.78 4.20
C GLU A 329 17.58 11.39 3.56
N GLU A 330 18.69 10.64 3.49
CA GLU A 330 18.71 9.28 2.94
C GLU A 330 17.80 8.33 3.71
N PHE A 331 17.80 8.40 5.05
CA PHE A 331 16.87 7.63 5.87
C PHE A 331 15.41 7.94 5.51
N LEU A 332 15.07 9.21 5.32
CA LEU A 332 13.72 9.62 4.98
C LEU A 332 13.32 9.12 3.58
N GLU A 333 14.23 9.07 2.62
CA GLU A 333 13.95 8.50 1.28
C GLU A 333 13.46 7.05 1.34
N HIS A 334 14.10 6.20 2.13
CA HIS A 334 13.65 4.82 2.35
C HIS A 334 12.38 4.77 3.22
N TYR A 335 12.30 5.60 4.25
CA TYR A 335 11.13 5.66 5.14
C TYR A 335 9.85 6.09 4.41
N HIS A 336 9.94 6.93 3.38
CA HIS A 336 8.79 7.38 2.59
C HIS A 336 7.98 6.23 1.97
N LYS A 337 8.60 5.05 1.73
CA LYS A 337 7.88 3.86 1.27
C LYS A 337 6.79 3.39 2.24
N ARG A 338 6.81 3.80 3.52
CA ARG A 338 5.74 3.55 4.51
C ARG A 338 4.38 4.09 4.04
N SER A 339 4.36 5.19 3.29
CA SER A 339 3.11 5.79 2.75
C SER A 339 2.28 4.84 1.88
N ASN A 340 2.89 3.78 1.33
CA ASN A 340 2.17 2.75 0.60
C ASN A 340 1.18 1.96 1.47
N VAL A 341 1.47 1.79 2.78
CA VAL A 341 0.52 1.12 3.69
C VAL A 341 -0.71 2.00 3.93
N GLU A 342 -0.52 3.31 4.09
CA GLU A 342 -1.62 4.28 4.20
C GLU A 342 -2.48 4.27 2.93
N THR A 343 -1.83 4.24 1.76
CA THR A 343 -2.49 4.09 0.46
C THR A 343 -3.28 2.79 0.39
N THR A 344 -2.72 1.69 0.90
CA THR A 344 -3.38 0.39 0.95
C THR A 344 -4.63 0.43 1.82
N PHE A 345 -4.54 1.02 3.02
CA PHE A 345 -5.73 1.23 3.86
C PHE A 345 -6.77 2.11 3.18
N HIS A 346 -6.35 3.16 2.48
CA HIS A 346 -7.27 4.00 1.70
C HIS A 346 -7.96 3.21 0.58
N MET A 347 -7.24 2.36 -0.15
CA MET A 347 -7.82 1.49 -1.18
C MET A 347 -8.87 0.54 -0.60
N ILE A 348 -8.55 -0.14 0.50
CA ILE A 348 -9.47 -1.05 1.20
C ILE A 348 -10.72 -0.30 1.64
N LYS A 349 -10.56 0.84 2.33
CA LYS A 349 -11.69 1.59 2.88
C LYS A 349 -12.55 2.24 1.81
N SER A 350 -11.95 2.72 0.72
CA SER A 350 -12.69 3.31 -0.39
C SER A 350 -13.51 2.29 -1.15
N LYS A 351 -12.97 1.08 -1.34
CA LYS A 351 -13.59 0.06 -2.18
C LYS A 351 -14.49 -0.91 -1.40
N LEU A 352 -14.07 -1.30 -0.21
CA LEU A 352 -14.72 -2.30 0.64
C LEU A 352 -15.34 -1.68 1.92
N GLY A 353 -15.39 -0.35 1.99
CA GLY A 353 -15.95 0.41 3.09
C GLY A 353 -15.13 0.33 4.38
N ASP A 354 -15.18 1.40 5.17
CA ASP A 354 -14.54 1.46 6.49
C ASP A 354 -15.33 0.71 7.59
N SER A 355 -16.64 0.47 7.38
CA SER A 355 -17.49 -0.14 8.41
C SER A 355 -17.55 -1.67 8.34
N LEU A 356 -17.52 -2.33 9.49
CA LEU A 356 -17.81 -3.76 9.70
C LEU A 356 -19.29 -3.93 10.07
N LYS A 357 -19.99 -4.83 9.39
CA LYS A 357 -21.45 -5.02 9.52
C LYS A 357 -21.80 -6.08 10.57
N SER A 358 -20.83 -6.92 10.93
CA SER A 358 -20.97 -7.95 11.95
C SER A 358 -21.07 -7.33 13.35
N LYS A 359 -21.83 -7.99 14.23
CA LYS A 359 -22.07 -7.52 15.60
C LYS A 359 -21.17 -8.18 16.64
N ASN A 360 -20.92 -9.48 16.46
CA ASN A 360 -20.06 -10.25 17.35
C ASN A 360 -18.60 -10.00 17.00
N GLU A 361 -17.73 -9.97 18.01
CA GLU A 361 -16.31 -9.65 17.83
C GLU A 361 -15.59 -10.64 16.90
N THR A 362 -15.80 -11.95 17.09
CA THR A 362 -15.24 -13.00 16.22
C THR A 362 -15.66 -12.79 14.76
N ALA A 363 -16.94 -12.49 14.53
CA ALA A 363 -17.44 -12.19 13.20
C ALA A 363 -16.93 -10.86 12.63
N GLN A 364 -16.62 -9.87 13.47
CA GLN A 364 -15.97 -8.63 13.03
C GLN A 364 -14.52 -8.88 12.62
N LYS A 365 -13.77 -9.70 13.38
CA LYS A 365 -12.40 -10.12 13.02
C LYS A 365 -12.40 -10.84 11.67
N ASN A 366 -13.23 -11.87 11.54
CA ASN A 366 -13.32 -12.66 10.32
C ASN A 366 -13.84 -11.85 9.12
N GLU A 367 -14.80 -10.93 9.32
CA GLU A 367 -15.26 -10.03 8.26
C GLU A 367 -14.14 -9.09 7.79
N LEU A 368 -13.32 -8.58 8.72
CA LEU A 368 -12.19 -7.72 8.38
C LEU A 368 -11.12 -8.49 7.60
N LEU A 369 -10.75 -9.70 8.03
CA LEU A 369 -9.83 -10.57 7.28
C LEU A 369 -10.37 -10.89 5.87
N CYS A 370 -11.67 -11.14 5.72
CA CYS A 370 -12.30 -11.29 4.40
C CYS A 370 -12.13 -10.05 3.51
N LYS A 371 -12.16 -8.83 4.07
CA LYS A 371 -11.88 -7.60 3.31
C LYS A 371 -10.43 -7.56 2.82
N LEU A 372 -9.48 -7.99 3.66
CA LEU A 372 -8.06 -8.00 3.29
C LEU A 372 -7.79 -9.02 2.15
N ILE A 373 -8.40 -10.20 2.21
CA ILE A 373 -8.33 -11.19 1.12
C ILE A 373 -8.94 -10.62 -0.17
N ALA A 374 -10.12 -9.99 -0.07
CA ALA A 374 -10.75 -9.37 -1.23
C ALA A 374 -9.87 -8.28 -1.85
N HIS A 375 -9.20 -7.45 -1.04
CA HIS A 375 -8.21 -6.47 -1.52
C HIS A 375 -7.06 -7.14 -2.26
N ASN A 376 -6.49 -8.22 -1.71
CA ASN A 376 -5.40 -8.94 -2.37
C ASN A 376 -5.81 -9.48 -3.75
N ILE A 377 -7.00 -10.06 -3.87
CA ILE A 377 -7.51 -10.53 -5.17
C ILE A 377 -7.65 -9.36 -6.16
N ILE A 378 -8.15 -8.21 -5.71
CA ILE A 378 -8.24 -6.99 -6.55
C ILE A 378 -6.86 -6.54 -7.03
N VAL A 379 -5.85 -6.56 -6.14
CA VAL A 379 -4.46 -6.22 -6.50
C VAL A 379 -3.93 -7.20 -7.54
N LEU A 380 -4.10 -8.51 -7.36
CA LEU A 380 -3.67 -9.51 -8.33
C LEU A 380 -4.27 -9.28 -9.73
N ILE A 381 -5.55 -8.92 -9.82
CA ILE A 381 -6.22 -8.63 -11.10
C ILE A 381 -5.61 -7.39 -11.77
N SER A 382 -5.33 -6.35 -10.98
CA SER A 382 -4.67 -5.14 -11.44
C SER A 382 -3.27 -5.45 -11.98
N GLU A 383 -2.45 -6.14 -11.21
CA GLU A 383 -1.06 -6.45 -11.59
C GLU A 383 -0.98 -7.40 -12.79
N THR A 384 -1.88 -8.40 -12.87
CA THR A 384 -1.93 -9.31 -14.03
C THR A 384 -2.23 -8.55 -15.33
N SER A 385 -3.09 -7.54 -15.28
CA SER A 385 -3.43 -6.72 -16.45
C SER A 385 -2.27 -5.81 -16.85
N GLN A 386 -1.48 -5.34 -15.90
CA GLN A 386 -0.26 -4.55 -16.16
C GLN A 386 0.87 -5.41 -16.75
N ILE A 387 1.10 -6.62 -16.22
CA ILE A 387 2.16 -7.52 -16.68
C ILE A 387 1.90 -8.05 -18.10
N LYS A 388 0.65 -8.40 -18.42
CA LYS A 388 0.26 -8.91 -19.76
C LYS A 388 0.51 -7.91 -20.90
N LEU A 389 0.55 -6.61 -20.61
CA LEU A 389 0.77 -5.57 -21.61
C LEU A 389 2.24 -5.15 -21.73
N ASN A 390 3.09 -5.46 -20.75
CA ASN A 390 4.54 -5.22 -20.83
C ASN A 390 5.31 -6.38 -21.52
N SER A 391 4.62 -7.47 -21.85
CA SER A 391 5.16 -8.66 -22.52
C SER A 391 4.72 -8.80 -23.98
N LEU A 392 3.91 -7.85 -24.47
CA LEU A 392 3.55 -7.63 -25.87
C LEU A 392 4.29 -6.38 -26.36
#